data_AF-A0A8H5M490-F1
#
_entry.id   AF-A0A8H5M490-F1
#
_cell.length_a   1.000
_cell.length_b   1.000
_cell.length_c   1.000
_cell.angle_alpha   90.00
_cell.angle_beta   90.00
_cell.angle_gamma   90.00
#
_symmetry.space_group_name_H-M   'P 1'
#
loop_
_entity.id
_entity.type
_entity.pdbx_description
1 polymer ?
#
loop_
_entity_poly.entity_id
_entity_poly.type
_entity_poly.pdbx_seq_one_letter_code
_entity_poly.pdbx_strand_id
1 'polypeptide(L)'
;MDAPYSFQDPYTASLTYKVYRDTWNGFYVWEQDHCLRTLHSLARNLSQETSQAGPSTSNRGTEQNNSVLDPVYSLAPEEALSPNAEEESFTVIDYNAASEAQVVTLPVKVIGIAPLFEPYAPYELCTPANRNINVGDDSEYMPFIPLVDDPNFDHLLHAGDYRYFEWQLPDRDPDLDVILTRTLHKLHHDHRLSFEAIDQTKLLRLPLSRIFHIGRRRMAGIDNSSTIFAVSRWR
;
A
#
# COMPACT_ATOMS: atom_id res chain seq x y z
N MET A 1 -32.58 39.27 -19.24
CA MET A 1 -31.27 38.69 -18.85
C MET A 1 -31.50 38.11 -17.47
N ASP A 2 -32.08 36.92 -17.44
CA ASP A 2 -32.44 36.25 -16.20
C ASP A 2 -31.33 35.27 -15.85
N ALA A 3 -30.71 35.48 -14.69
CA ALA A 3 -29.74 34.53 -14.14
C ALA A 3 -30.47 33.23 -13.80
N PRO A 4 -29.96 32.05 -14.21
CA PRO A 4 -30.54 30.79 -13.74
C PRO A 4 -30.16 30.63 -12.27
N TYR A 5 -31.07 31.00 -11.38
CA TYR A 5 -31.06 30.56 -9.99
C TYR A 5 -31.25 29.04 -10.00
N SER A 6 -30.16 28.29 -10.00
CA SER A 6 -30.16 26.86 -9.70
C SER A 6 -30.63 26.70 -8.26
N PHE A 7 -31.90 26.34 -8.10
CA PHE A 7 -32.44 25.95 -6.81
C PHE A 7 -31.73 24.65 -6.43
N GLN A 8 -30.72 24.73 -5.55
CA GLN A 8 -30.14 23.53 -4.95
C GLN A 8 -31.27 22.81 -4.24
N ASP A 9 -31.62 21.62 -4.73
CA ASP A 9 -32.58 20.76 -4.06
C ASP A 9 -32.03 20.44 -2.66
N PRO A 10 -32.66 20.95 -1.58
CA PRO A 10 -32.16 20.77 -0.22
C PRO A 10 -32.14 19.28 0.17
N TYR A 11 -32.96 18.45 -0.49
CA TYR A 11 -32.97 17.01 -0.29
C TYR A 11 -31.69 16.37 -0.85
N THR A 12 -31.30 16.69 -2.08
CA THR A 12 -30.07 16.17 -2.71
C THR A 12 -28.81 16.55 -1.93
N ALA A 13 -28.74 17.79 -1.41
CA ALA A 13 -27.63 18.23 -0.57
C ALA A 13 -27.59 17.47 0.77
N SER A 14 -28.73 17.33 1.44
CA SER A 14 -28.83 16.57 2.70
C SER A 14 -28.44 15.10 2.52
N LEU A 15 -28.91 14.47 1.44
CA LEU A 15 -28.58 13.09 1.12
C LEU A 15 -27.08 12.92 0.83
N THR A 16 -26.49 13.81 0.03
CA THR A 16 -25.04 13.81 -0.28
C THR A 16 -24.21 13.91 0.99
N TYR A 17 -24.57 14.84 1.89
CA TYR A 17 -23.90 14.99 3.18
C TYR A 17 -23.99 13.73 4.04
N LYS A 18 -25.19 13.13 4.13
CA LYS A 18 -25.40 11.90 4.90
C LYS A 18 -24.55 10.75 4.38
N VAL A 19 -24.58 10.48 3.07
CA VAL A 19 -23.81 9.38 2.46
C VAL A 19 -22.31 9.61 2.61
N TYR A 20 -21.85 10.86 2.47
CA TYR A 20 -20.46 11.23 2.73
C TYR A 20 -20.08 10.93 4.18
N ARG A 21 -20.90 11.37 5.15
CA ARG A 21 -20.62 11.16 6.58
C ARG A 21 -20.64 9.68 6.96
N ASP A 22 -21.58 8.92 6.44
CA ASP A 22 -21.67 7.46 6.66
C ASP A 22 -20.45 6.74 6.09
N THR A 23 -19.97 7.18 4.92
CA THR A 23 -18.77 6.60 4.29
C THR A 23 -17.49 6.99 5.03
N TRP A 24 -17.38 8.24 5.48
CA TRP A 24 -16.29 8.71 6.33
C TRP A 24 -16.20 7.90 7.61
N ASN A 25 -17.32 7.78 8.35
CA ASN A 25 -17.36 7.03 9.59
C ASN A 25 -17.03 5.56 9.34
N GLY A 26 -17.59 4.97 8.28
CA GLY A 26 -17.32 3.59 7.86
C GLY A 26 -15.86 3.32 7.54
N PHE A 27 -15.18 4.28 6.88
CA PHE A 27 -13.77 4.15 6.50
C PHE A 27 -12.85 4.08 7.73
N TYR A 28 -13.14 4.83 8.79
CA TYR A 28 -12.33 4.89 10.00
C TYR A 28 -12.78 3.94 11.13
N VAL A 29 -13.78 3.06 10.91
CA VAL A 29 -14.24 2.11 11.94
C VAL A 29 -13.10 1.19 12.41
N TRP A 30 -12.24 0.74 11.50
CA TRP A 30 -11.16 -0.19 11.83
C TRP A 30 -10.00 0.46 12.58
N GLU A 31 -9.84 1.78 12.45
CA GLU A 31 -8.64 2.50 12.93
C GLU A 31 -8.52 2.41 14.44
N GLN A 32 -9.61 2.64 15.18
CA GLN A 32 -9.58 2.64 16.64
C GLN A 32 -9.18 1.28 17.21
N ASP A 33 -9.80 0.20 16.73
CA ASP A 33 -9.49 -1.17 17.17
C ASP A 33 -8.07 -1.57 16.79
N HIS A 34 -7.62 -1.20 15.59
CA HIS A 34 -6.26 -1.46 15.14
C HIS A 34 -5.24 -0.72 15.98
N CYS A 35 -5.43 0.59 16.22
CA CYS A 35 -4.57 1.39 17.09
C CYS A 35 -4.50 0.81 18.50
N LEU A 36 -5.64 0.40 19.08
CA LEU A 36 -5.65 -0.24 20.40
C LEU A 36 -4.89 -1.57 20.41
N ARG A 37 -5.10 -2.43 19.41
CA ARG A 37 -4.37 -3.71 19.31
C ARG A 37 -2.87 -3.49 19.14
N THR A 38 -2.47 -2.54 18.32
CA THR A 38 -1.07 -2.17 18.11
C THR A 38 -0.46 -1.59 19.38
N LEU A 39 -1.18 -0.71 20.10
CA LEU A 39 -0.73 -0.21 21.40
C LEU A 39 -0.62 -1.34 22.43
N HIS A 40 -1.54 -2.30 22.44
CA HIS A 40 -1.46 -3.47 23.30
C HIS A 40 -0.32 -4.42 22.92
N SER A 41 -0.03 -4.61 21.62
CA SER A 41 1.12 -5.43 21.19
C SER A 41 2.46 -4.76 21.50
N LEU A 42 2.49 -3.41 21.50
CA LEU A 42 3.66 -2.63 21.88
C LEU A 42 3.79 -2.46 23.40
N ALA A 43 2.68 -2.56 24.14
CA ALA A 43 2.68 -2.50 25.59
C ALA A 43 3.43 -3.71 26.14
N ARG A 44 4.66 -3.48 26.62
CA ARG A 44 5.40 -4.49 27.38
C ARG A 44 4.55 -4.95 28.55
N ASN A 45 4.38 -6.26 28.68
CA ASN A 45 3.82 -6.86 29.89
C ASN A 45 4.77 -6.56 31.06
N LEU A 46 4.58 -5.43 31.73
CA LEU A 46 5.29 -4.98 32.93
C LEU A 46 4.92 -5.81 34.18
N SER A 47 4.44 -7.04 33.99
CA SER A 47 3.86 -7.84 35.05
C SER A 47 4.17 -9.32 34.86
N GLN A 48 5.46 -9.66 34.93
CA GLN A 48 5.86 -10.99 35.40
C GLN A 48 7.28 -11.01 35.98
N GLU A 49 7.69 -9.94 36.67
CA GLU A 49 8.84 -9.99 37.58
C GLU A 49 8.35 -9.83 39.01
N THR A 50 7.75 -10.89 39.55
CA THR A 50 7.88 -11.14 40.99
C THR A 50 7.76 -12.63 41.27
N SER A 51 8.86 -13.18 41.78
CA SER A 51 8.98 -14.47 42.48
C SER A 51 8.96 -15.72 41.60
N GLN A 52 10.15 -16.23 41.27
CA GLN A 52 10.70 -17.35 42.04
C GLN A 52 12.20 -17.56 41.77
N ALA A 53 12.94 -17.62 42.86
CA ALA A 53 14.33 -18.02 42.91
C ALA A 53 14.43 -19.56 42.94
N GLY A 54 15.42 -20.11 42.24
CA GLY A 54 16.09 -21.36 42.61
C GLY A 54 15.86 -22.57 41.69
N PRO A 55 16.92 -23.36 41.43
CA PRO A 55 16.93 -24.39 40.38
C PRO A 55 16.35 -25.72 40.89
N SER A 56 15.70 -26.47 40.02
CA SER A 56 15.48 -27.91 40.25
C SER A 56 15.45 -28.67 38.94
N THR A 57 16.47 -29.50 38.79
CA THR A 57 16.55 -30.61 37.88
C THR A 57 15.40 -31.59 38.15
N SER A 58 14.59 -31.90 37.14
CA SER A 58 13.82 -33.14 37.12
C SER A 58 13.52 -33.56 35.69
N ASN A 59 14.10 -34.68 35.31
CA ASN A 59 13.73 -35.45 34.13
C ASN A 59 12.29 -35.96 34.22
N ARG A 60 11.72 -36.24 33.03
CA ARG A 60 10.83 -37.38 32.69
C ARG A 60 9.31 -37.16 32.68
N GLY A 61 8.72 -37.42 31.51
CA GLY A 61 7.30 -37.77 31.32
C GLY A 61 6.68 -37.15 30.05
N THR A 62 6.96 -37.68 28.85
CA THR A 62 6.01 -38.43 27.99
C THR A 62 4.75 -37.70 27.51
N GLU A 63 4.71 -37.55 26.17
CA GLU A 63 3.56 -37.73 25.27
C GLU A 63 2.40 -36.73 25.31
N GLN A 64 2.23 -35.97 24.21
CA GLN A 64 1.14 -36.31 23.26
C GLN A 64 1.33 -35.63 21.90
N ASN A 65 1.36 -36.51 20.90
CA ASN A 65 1.45 -36.26 19.48
C ASN A 65 0.24 -35.50 18.93
N ASN A 66 0.46 -34.57 18.00
CA ASN A 66 -0.45 -34.36 16.88
C ASN A 66 0.36 -34.32 15.59
N SER A 67 0.50 -35.51 15.02
CA SER A 67 1.05 -35.77 13.69
C SER A 67 0.01 -35.36 12.64
N VAL A 68 0.32 -34.33 11.88
CA VAL A 68 -0.28 -34.12 10.55
C VAL A 68 0.72 -34.68 9.55
N LEU A 69 0.22 -35.51 8.64
CA LEU A 69 0.95 -36.34 7.70
C LEU A 69 1.79 -35.49 6.73
N ASP A 70 3.11 -35.58 6.83
CA ASP A 70 4.02 -35.17 5.76
C ASP A 70 4.15 -36.30 4.72
N PRO A 71 4.05 -36.00 3.42
CA PRO A 71 4.25 -36.99 2.37
C PRO A 71 5.73 -37.36 2.27
N VAL A 72 5.99 -38.67 2.32
CA VAL A 72 7.29 -39.30 2.13
C VAL A 72 7.86 -38.93 0.76
N TYR A 73 8.80 -37.98 0.72
CA TYR A 73 9.70 -37.83 -0.41
C TYR A 73 10.94 -38.69 -0.19
N SER A 74 11.12 -39.63 -1.11
CA SER A 74 12.24 -40.56 -1.18
C SER A 74 13.57 -39.82 -1.20
N LEU A 75 14.45 -40.13 -0.24
CA LEU A 75 15.81 -39.62 -0.14
C LEU A 75 16.60 -40.02 -1.38
N ALA A 76 16.99 -39.04 -2.19
CA ALA A 76 18.07 -39.16 -3.16
C ALA A 76 19.42 -39.10 -2.42
N PRO A 77 20.51 -39.64 -3.00
CA PRO A 77 21.78 -39.86 -2.30
C PRO A 77 22.38 -38.56 -1.78
N GLU A 78 23.00 -38.63 -0.59
CA GLU A 78 23.83 -37.57 -0.02
C GLU A 78 24.90 -37.13 -1.04
N GLU A 79 24.63 -36.04 -1.77
CA GLU A 79 25.66 -35.35 -2.52
C GLU A 79 26.49 -34.49 -1.56
N ALA A 80 27.80 -34.64 -1.70
CA ALA A 80 28.82 -34.10 -0.83
C ALA A 80 28.66 -32.59 -0.61
N LEU A 81 28.45 -32.21 0.65
CA LEU A 81 28.58 -30.84 1.12
C LEU A 81 29.99 -30.33 0.77
N SER A 82 30.05 -29.28 -0.05
CA SER A 82 31.28 -28.55 -0.33
C SER A 82 31.87 -28.03 1.00
N PRO A 83 33.16 -28.25 1.30
CA PRO A 83 33.76 -27.98 2.61
C PRO A 83 34.01 -26.49 2.91
N ASN A 84 33.42 -25.56 2.16
CA ASN A 84 33.66 -24.12 2.25
C ASN A 84 32.38 -23.29 2.39
N ALA A 85 31.28 -23.88 2.87
CA ALA A 85 30.12 -23.09 3.28
C ALA A 85 30.47 -22.33 4.57
N GLU A 86 30.92 -21.08 4.43
CA GLU A 86 30.92 -20.14 5.54
C GLU A 86 29.51 -20.18 6.16
N GLU A 87 29.41 -20.46 7.45
CA GLU A 87 28.13 -20.51 8.15
C GLU A 87 27.51 -19.10 8.12
N GLU A 88 26.65 -18.86 7.13
CA GLU A 88 25.88 -17.64 7.06
C GLU A 88 25.06 -17.51 8.34
N SER A 89 25.17 -16.35 9.00
CA SER A 89 24.44 -16.04 10.22
C SER A 89 23.95 -14.61 10.17
N PHE A 90 22.84 -14.34 10.85
CA PHE A 90 22.37 -12.98 11.06
C PHE A 90 22.30 -12.70 12.56
N THR A 91 22.50 -11.42 12.91
CA THR A 91 22.41 -10.94 14.27
C THR A 91 21.00 -10.42 14.52
N VAL A 92 20.36 -10.94 15.55
CA VAL A 92 19.10 -10.43 16.10
C VAL A 92 19.46 -9.61 17.33
N ILE A 93 19.11 -8.34 17.33
CA ILE A 93 19.20 -7.49 18.52
C ILE A 93 17.82 -7.53 19.17
N ASP A 94 17.70 -8.31 20.22
CA ASP A 94 16.49 -8.37 21.05
C ASP A 94 16.64 -7.39 22.22
N TYR A 95 15.56 -6.73 22.60
CA TYR A 95 15.56 -5.78 23.71
C TYR A 95 14.67 -6.30 24.83
N ASN A 96 15.28 -6.71 25.94
CA ASN A 96 14.55 -7.21 27.10
C ASN A 96 13.70 -6.10 27.75
N ALA A 97 12.82 -6.45 28.69
CA ALA A 97 11.91 -5.51 29.35
C ALA A 97 12.64 -4.35 30.08
N ALA A 98 13.89 -4.57 30.50
CA ALA A 98 14.77 -3.56 31.11
C ALA A 98 15.49 -2.67 30.08
N SER A 99 15.20 -2.82 28.78
CA SER A 99 15.84 -2.12 27.65
C SER A 99 17.32 -2.42 27.48
N GLU A 100 17.79 -3.56 28.00
CA GLU A 100 19.12 -4.08 27.70
C GLU A 100 19.08 -4.82 26.37
N ALA A 101 20.04 -4.53 25.49
CA ALA A 101 20.16 -5.17 24.20
C ALA A 101 20.85 -6.53 24.37
N GLN A 102 20.16 -7.60 24.01
CA GLN A 102 20.71 -8.94 23.86
C GLN A 102 20.96 -9.19 22.37
N VAL A 103 22.23 -9.37 22.00
CA VAL A 103 22.60 -9.73 20.62
C VAL A 103 22.65 -11.25 20.53
N VAL A 104 21.78 -11.84 19.71
CA VAL A 104 21.73 -13.28 19.44
C VAL A 104 22.11 -13.51 17.98
N THR A 105 23.16 -14.30 17.75
CA THR A 105 23.54 -14.74 16.40
C THR A 105 22.83 -16.04 16.09
N LEU A 106 22.00 -16.07 15.05
CA LEU A 106 21.27 -17.27 14.62
C LEU A 106 21.91 -17.86 13.36
N PRO A 107 22.17 -19.19 13.34
CA PRO A 107 22.71 -19.85 12.16
C PRO A 107 21.66 -19.97 11.06
N VAL A 108 22.04 -19.72 9.81
CA VAL A 108 21.17 -19.89 8.64
C VAL A 108 21.49 -21.22 7.97
N LYS A 109 20.46 -22.04 7.80
CA LYS A 109 20.57 -23.23 6.94
C LYS A 109 20.38 -22.79 5.48
N VAL A 110 21.50 -22.55 4.79
CA VAL A 110 21.48 -22.28 3.35
C VAL A 110 21.18 -23.58 2.62
N ILE A 111 20.05 -23.62 1.91
CA ILE A 111 19.77 -24.72 0.98
C ILE A 111 20.46 -24.38 -0.33
N GLY A 112 21.58 -25.03 -0.59
CA GLY A 112 22.26 -24.94 -1.87
C GLY A 112 21.36 -25.50 -2.97
N ILE A 113 20.75 -24.62 -3.75
CA ILE A 113 20.04 -25.02 -4.96
C ILE A 113 21.12 -25.42 -5.95
N ALA A 114 21.12 -26.69 -6.37
CA ALA A 114 22.03 -27.17 -7.40
C ALA A 114 21.96 -26.23 -8.63
N PRO A 115 23.07 -25.95 -9.33
CA PRO A 115 23.16 -24.96 -10.42
C PRO A 115 22.39 -25.36 -11.69
N LEU A 116 21.36 -26.21 -11.57
CA LEU A 116 20.46 -26.64 -12.64
C LEU A 116 19.65 -25.48 -13.24
N PHE A 117 19.56 -24.35 -12.55
CA PHE A 117 18.84 -23.17 -13.00
C PHE A 117 19.81 -22.03 -13.27
N GLU A 118 20.11 -21.79 -14.55
CA GLU A 118 20.71 -20.55 -15.00
C GLU A 118 19.68 -19.41 -14.78
N PRO A 119 20.01 -18.34 -14.04
CA PRO A 119 19.10 -17.23 -13.86
C PRO A 119 18.82 -16.61 -15.22
N TYR A 120 17.54 -16.38 -15.52
CA TYR A 120 17.15 -15.65 -16.72
C TYR A 120 17.75 -14.24 -16.68
N ALA A 121 18.05 -13.70 -17.86
CA ALA A 121 18.42 -12.30 -17.98
C ALA A 121 17.33 -11.41 -17.35
N PRO A 122 17.69 -10.32 -16.64
CA PRO A 122 16.73 -9.37 -16.12
C PRO A 122 15.82 -8.87 -17.24
N TYR A 123 14.50 -8.87 -17.00
CA TYR A 123 13.52 -8.34 -17.95
C TYR A 123 12.53 -7.46 -17.22
N GLU A 124 12.07 -6.42 -17.90
CA GLU A 124 10.97 -5.58 -17.43
C GLU A 124 9.65 -6.13 -17.96
N LEU A 125 8.59 -5.98 -17.17
CA LEU A 125 7.25 -6.38 -17.58
C LEU A 125 6.71 -5.38 -18.62
N CYS A 126 6.51 -5.84 -19.85
CA CYS A 126 5.83 -5.07 -20.88
C CYS A 126 4.40 -5.59 -21.07
N THR A 127 3.41 -4.70 -21.03
CA THR A 127 2.01 -5.08 -21.30
C THR A 127 1.88 -5.45 -22.78
N PRO A 128 1.48 -6.68 -23.13
CA PRO A 128 1.38 -7.07 -24.53
C PRO A 128 0.32 -6.21 -25.24
N ALA A 129 0.69 -5.63 -26.38
CA ALA A 129 -0.20 -4.79 -27.17
C ALA A 129 -0.19 -5.25 -28.64
N ASN A 130 -1.39 -5.39 -29.23
CA ASN A 130 -1.57 -5.70 -30.66
C ASN A 130 -1.70 -4.44 -31.53
N ARG A 131 -1.63 -3.26 -30.91
CA ARG A 131 -1.71 -1.95 -31.55
C ARG A 131 -0.93 -0.92 -30.75
N ASN A 132 -0.54 0.17 -31.39
CA ASN A 132 0.15 1.26 -30.73
C ASN A 132 -0.79 1.96 -29.73
N ILE A 133 -0.25 2.29 -28.56
CA ILE A 133 -0.93 3.08 -27.53
C ILE A 133 -0.38 4.50 -27.62
N ASN A 134 -1.24 5.48 -27.94
CA ASN A 134 -0.87 6.87 -27.87
C ASN A 134 -1.02 7.35 -26.41
N VAL A 135 0.10 7.65 -25.75
CA VAL A 135 0.14 8.03 -24.32
C VAL A 135 0.03 9.56 -24.14
N GLY A 136 0.13 10.35 -25.21
CA GLY A 136 0.13 11.80 -25.15
C GLY A 136 1.51 12.37 -24.76
N ASP A 137 1.51 13.61 -24.29
CA ASP A 137 2.73 14.28 -23.81
C ASP A 137 3.14 13.75 -22.42
N ASP A 138 4.43 13.86 -22.12
CA ASP A 138 4.98 13.45 -20.82
C ASP A 138 4.35 14.25 -19.67
N SER A 139 4.29 13.61 -18.50
CA SER A 139 3.71 14.23 -17.32
C SER A 139 4.63 15.34 -16.78
N GLU A 140 4.05 16.49 -16.38
CA GLU A 140 4.81 17.56 -15.71
C GLU A 140 5.30 17.17 -14.31
N TYR A 141 4.84 16.05 -13.75
CA TYR A 141 5.11 15.66 -12.38
C TYR A 141 5.78 14.29 -12.27
N MET A 142 6.59 14.13 -11.22
CA MET A 142 7.22 12.85 -10.90
C MET A 142 6.26 12.02 -10.03
N PRO A 143 5.82 10.84 -10.48
CA PRO A 143 4.87 10.01 -9.71
C PRO A 143 5.53 9.26 -8.55
N PHE A 144 6.77 8.81 -8.73
CA PHE A 144 7.60 8.14 -7.72
C PHE A 144 9.09 8.35 -8.02
N ILE A 145 9.96 8.08 -7.05
CA ILE A 145 11.42 8.15 -7.24
C ILE A 145 11.89 6.83 -7.86
N PRO A 146 12.42 6.81 -9.10
CA PRO A 146 12.96 5.60 -9.69
C PRO A 146 14.27 5.18 -9.02
N LEU A 147 14.50 3.87 -8.94
CA LEU A 147 15.79 3.26 -8.53
C LEU A 147 16.36 3.82 -7.21
N VAL A 148 15.50 4.02 -6.20
CA VAL A 148 15.90 4.60 -4.90
C VAL A 148 17.04 3.85 -4.21
N ASP A 149 17.17 2.55 -4.50
CA ASP A 149 18.18 1.67 -3.91
C ASP A 149 19.50 1.63 -4.71
N ASP A 150 19.59 2.24 -5.90
CA ASP A 150 20.80 2.24 -6.72
C ASP A 150 21.68 3.47 -6.41
N PRO A 151 22.87 3.30 -5.79
CA PRO A 151 23.75 4.41 -5.46
C PRO A 151 24.35 5.12 -6.70
N ASN A 152 24.30 4.48 -7.87
CA ASN A 152 24.79 5.08 -9.12
C ASN A 152 23.72 5.93 -9.82
N PHE A 153 22.47 5.88 -9.36
CA PHE A 153 21.38 6.64 -9.95
C PHE A 153 21.27 8.05 -9.35
N ASP A 154 21.53 9.08 -10.17
CA ASP A 154 21.39 10.48 -9.78
C ASP A 154 19.92 10.92 -9.82
N HIS A 155 19.22 10.59 -8.74
CA HIS A 155 17.82 10.96 -8.55
C HIS A 155 17.61 12.48 -8.50
N LEU A 156 18.61 13.29 -8.11
CA LEU A 156 18.48 14.75 -8.05
C LEU A 156 18.48 15.35 -9.45
N LEU A 157 19.36 14.87 -10.33
CA LEU A 157 19.36 15.27 -11.73
C LEU A 157 18.03 14.89 -12.40
N HIS A 158 17.59 13.64 -12.22
CA HIS A 158 16.32 13.18 -12.79
C HIS A 158 15.10 13.95 -12.25
N ALA A 159 15.09 14.27 -10.95
CA ALA A 159 14.04 15.06 -10.34
C ALA A 159 13.95 16.48 -10.92
N GLY A 160 15.06 17.03 -11.43
CA GLY A 160 15.12 18.35 -12.05
C GLY A 160 14.33 18.48 -13.36
N ASP A 161 14.01 17.36 -14.01
CA ASP A 161 13.19 17.33 -15.23
C ASP A 161 11.68 17.53 -14.95
N TYR A 162 11.26 17.42 -13.69
CA TYR A 162 9.87 17.52 -13.28
C TYR A 162 9.58 18.83 -12.56
N ARG A 163 8.35 19.33 -12.73
CA ARG A 163 7.91 20.58 -12.13
C ARG A 163 7.55 20.43 -10.65
N TYR A 164 7.00 19.29 -10.27
CA TYR A 164 6.60 18.98 -8.90
C TYR A 164 6.53 17.47 -8.67
N PHE A 165 6.53 17.06 -7.40
CA PHE A 165 6.43 15.66 -7.00
C PHE A 165 5.01 15.32 -6.57
N GLU A 166 4.48 14.23 -7.10
CA GLU A 166 3.07 13.87 -6.95
C GLU A 166 2.68 13.58 -5.48
N TRP A 167 3.63 13.10 -4.68
CA TRP A 167 3.45 12.80 -3.25
C TRP A 167 3.69 13.99 -2.31
N GLN A 168 4.22 15.11 -2.81
CA GLN A 168 4.46 16.32 -2.01
C GLN A 168 3.33 17.37 -2.12
N LEU A 169 2.28 17.05 -2.86
CA LEU A 169 1.15 17.97 -3.02
C LEU A 169 0.41 18.12 -1.69
N PRO A 170 0.36 19.35 -1.11
CA PRO A 170 -0.19 19.56 0.24
C PRO A 170 -1.68 19.26 0.35
N ASP A 171 -2.40 19.36 -0.77
CA ASP A 171 -3.86 19.16 -0.83
C ASP A 171 -4.26 17.76 -1.28
N ARG A 172 -3.31 16.81 -1.35
CA ARG A 172 -3.60 15.44 -1.77
C ARG A 172 -3.62 14.49 -0.58
N ASP A 173 -4.83 14.16 -0.14
CA ASP A 173 -5.07 13.14 0.87
C ASP A 173 -5.63 11.87 0.19
N PRO A 174 -4.87 10.75 0.16
CA PRO A 174 -5.32 9.51 -0.46
C PRO A 174 -6.54 8.91 0.24
N ASP A 175 -6.70 9.12 1.55
CA ASP A 175 -7.86 8.63 2.29
C ASP A 175 -9.11 9.37 1.84
N LEU A 176 -9.00 10.70 1.71
CA LEU A 176 -10.07 11.53 1.20
C LEU A 176 -10.48 11.11 -0.22
N ASP A 177 -9.52 10.81 -1.10
CA ASP A 177 -9.79 10.32 -2.47
C ASP A 177 -10.61 9.02 -2.46
N VAL A 178 -10.27 8.07 -1.57
CA VAL A 178 -11.00 6.81 -1.42
C VAL A 178 -12.40 7.03 -0.86
N ILE A 179 -12.53 7.86 0.18
CA ILE A 179 -13.82 8.19 0.80
C ILE A 179 -14.73 8.88 -0.22
N LEU A 180 -14.21 9.85 -0.98
CA LEU A 180 -14.98 10.57 -1.99
C LEU A 180 -15.39 9.66 -3.15
N THR A 181 -14.48 8.82 -3.64
CA THR A 181 -14.79 7.85 -4.71
C THR A 181 -15.88 6.87 -4.27
N ARG A 182 -15.81 6.37 -3.03
CA ARG A 182 -16.83 5.47 -2.48
C ARG A 182 -18.16 6.18 -2.25
N THR A 183 -18.12 7.42 -1.76
CA THR A 183 -19.30 8.27 -1.59
C THR A 183 -20.00 8.51 -2.92
N LEU A 184 -19.22 8.89 -3.95
CA LEU A 184 -19.71 9.09 -5.31
C LEU A 184 -20.37 7.82 -5.88
N HIS A 185 -19.71 6.67 -5.69
CA HIS A 185 -20.25 5.38 -6.10
C HIS A 185 -21.61 5.11 -5.45
N LYS A 186 -21.75 5.29 -4.13
CA LYS A 186 -23.03 5.09 -3.43
C LYS A 186 -24.12 6.06 -3.91
N LEU A 187 -23.79 7.34 -4.06
CA LEU A 187 -24.75 8.35 -4.54
C LEU A 187 -25.25 8.04 -5.96
N HIS A 188 -24.35 7.63 -6.85
CA HIS A 188 -24.70 7.30 -8.22
C HIS A 188 -25.42 5.95 -8.35
N HIS A 189 -24.88 4.91 -7.73
CA HIS A 189 -25.39 3.54 -7.89
C HIS A 189 -26.61 3.26 -7.01
N ASP A 190 -26.57 3.63 -5.73
CA ASP A 190 -27.59 3.25 -4.76
C ASP A 190 -28.72 4.29 -4.69
N HIS A 191 -28.38 5.57 -4.85
CA HIS A 191 -29.34 6.68 -4.81
C HIS A 191 -29.74 7.25 -6.17
N ARG A 192 -29.19 6.69 -7.28
CA ARG A 192 -29.52 7.06 -8.67
C ARG A 192 -29.35 8.55 -8.97
N LEU A 193 -28.47 9.24 -8.25
CA LEU A 193 -28.15 10.64 -8.54
C LEU A 193 -27.25 10.73 -9.77
N SER A 194 -27.52 11.71 -10.65
CA SER A 194 -26.62 12.02 -11.75
C SER A 194 -25.35 12.70 -11.23
N PHE A 195 -24.23 12.54 -11.94
CA PHE A 195 -22.99 13.23 -11.59
C PHE A 195 -23.16 14.74 -11.58
N GLU A 196 -23.94 15.29 -12.51
CA GLU A 196 -24.25 16.72 -12.54
C GLU A 196 -25.00 17.17 -11.28
N ALA A 197 -26.00 16.42 -10.83
CA ALA A 197 -26.74 16.72 -9.60
C ALA A 197 -25.85 16.65 -8.34
N ILE A 198 -24.91 15.70 -8.31
CA ILE A 198 -23.92 15.58 -7.22
C ILE A 198 -22.96 16.77 -7.23
N ASP A 199 -22.43 17.15 -8.39
CA ASP A 199 -21.49 18.27 -8.54
C ASP A 199 -22.14 19.62 -8.17
N GLN A 200 -23.42 19.81 -8.52
CA GLN A 200 -24.22 20.98 -8.15
C GLN A 200 -24.34 21.18 -6.63
N THR A 201 -24.20 20.12 -5.81
CA THR A 201 -24.22 20.26 -4.35
C THR A 201 -23.00 21.00 -3.82
N LYS A 202 -21.86 20.96 -4.53
CA LYS A 202 -20.57 21.52 -4.10
C LYS A 202 -20.10 21.06 -2.70
N LEU A 203 -20.66 19.96 -2.20
CA LEU A 203 -20.32 19.41 -0.88
C LEU A 203 -19.04 18.57 -0.92
N LEU A 204 -18.77 17.92 -2.05
CA LEU A 204 -17.54 17.17 -2.28
C LEU A 204 -16.46 18.17 -2.70
N ARG A 205 -15.35 18.24 -1.95
CA ARG A 205 -14.25 19.20 -2.17
C ARG A 205 -13.47 18.97 -3.47
N LEU A 206 -13.68 17.84 -4.14
CA LEU A 206 -13.04 17.53 -5.41
C LEU A 206 -14.05 17.69 -6.55
N PRO A 207 -13.71 18.44 -7.61
CA PRO A 207 -14.54 18.47 -8.80
C PRO A 207 -14.61 17.05 -9.37
N LEU A 208 -15.79 16.59 -9.80
CA LEU A 208 -15.97 15.21 -10.25
C LEU A 208 -15.02 14.85 -11.40
N SER A 209 -14.63 15.82 -12.23
CA SER A 209 -13.59 15.67 -13.26
C SER A 209 -12.28 15.09 -12.71
N ARG A 210 -11.82 15.52 -11.53
CA ARG A 210 -10.65 14.95 -10.85
C ARG A 210 -10.87 13.50 -10.41
N ILE A 211 -12.05 13.19 -9.87
CA ILE A 211 -12.37 11.81 -9.43
C ILE A 211 -12.41 10.86 -10.64
N PHE A 212 -12.92 11.32 -11.78
CA PHE A 212 -12.89 10.54 -13.03
C PHE A 212 -11.47 10.29 -13.53
N HIS A 213 -10.53 11.21 -13.33
CA HIS A 213 -9.11 10.96 -13.65
C HIS A 213 -8.51 9.87 -12.74
N ILE A 214 -8.89 9.82 -11.46
CA ILE A 214 -8.47 8.75 -10.54
C ILE A 214 -9.06 7.39 -10.95
N GLY A 215 -10.34 7.36 -11.35
CA GLY A 215 -11.04 6.15 -11.81
C GLY A 215 -10.54 5.64 -13.17
N ARG A 216 -10.32 6.53 -14.15
CA ARG A 216 -9.78 6.19 -15.47
C ARG A 216 -8.33 5.69 -15.40
N ARG A 217 -7.49 6.24 -14.51
CA ARG A 217 -6.12 5.75 -14.27
C ARG A 217 -6.06 4.31 -13.77
N ARG A 218 -7.13 3.77 -13.18
CA ARG A 218 -7.22 2.35 -12.76
C ARG A 218 -7.95 1.45 -13.75
N MET A 219 -8.65 1.98 -14.77
CA MET A 219 -9.61 1.18 -15.57
C MET A 219 -9.61 1.38 -17.09
N ALA A 220 -8.94 2.36 -17.70
CA ALA A 220 -8.98 2.54 -19.16
C ALA A 220 -7.94 3.56 -19.66
N GLY A 221 -7.09 3.32 -20.66
CA GLY A 221 -7.17 2.25 -21.63
C GLY A 221 -8.49 2.22 -22.40
N ILE A 222 -9.13 3.37 -22.68
CA ILE A 222 -10.22 3.60 -23.66
C ILE A 222 -10.51 5.12 -23.70
N ASP A 223 -10.58 5.61 -24.94
CA ASP A 223 -10.49 6.99 -25.43
C ASP A 223 -11.51 8.05 -24.97
N ASN A 224 -10.95 9.28 -24.93
CA ASN A 224 -11.35 10.62 -25.43
C ASN A 224 -12.79 11.16 -25.39
N SER A 225 -12.89 12.42 -24.89
CA SER A 225 -13.26 13.61 -25.69
C SER A 225 -13.03 14.92 -24.89
N SER A 226 -12.08 15.71 -25.38
CA SER A 226 -12.00 17.18 -25.49
C SER A 226 -12.67 18.11 -24.46
N THR A 227 -11.88 18.98 -23.83
CA THR A 227 -12.16 20.44 -23.80
C THR A 227 -10.82 21.19 -23.68
N ILE A 228 -10.51 21.96 -24.73
CA ILE A 228 -9.37 22.86 -24.83
C ILE A 228 -9.70 24.14 -24.06
N PHE A 229 -8.83 24.58 -23.15
CA PHE A 229 -8.79 25.97 -22.71
C PHE A 229 -7.43 26.58 -23.06
N ALA A 230 -7.51 27.69 -23.79
CA ALA A 230 -6.38 28.39 -24.39
C ALA A 230 -5.52 29.13 -23.36
N VAL A 231 -4.26 29.24 -23.75
CA VAL A 231 -3.14 29.97 -23.13
C VAL A 231 -3.47 31.42 -22.79
N SER A 232 -2.92 31.92 -21.69
CA SER A 232 -2.56 33.34 -21.55
C SER A 232 -1.23 33.49 -20.82
N ARG A 233 -0.24 33.85 -21.62
CA ARG A 233 1.16 34.16 -21.31
C ARG A 233 1.23 35.43 -20.44
N TRP A 234 1.95 35.41 -19.32
CA TRP A 234 2.40 36.63 -18.66
C TRP A 234 3.93 36.70 -18.73
N ARG A 235 4.40 37.92 -19.05
CA ARG A 235 5.80 38.30 -19.26
C ARG A 235 6.61 38.24 -17.98
#